data_AF-A0A6B3P1H9-F1
#
_entry.id   AF-A0A6B3P1H9-F1
#
_cell.length_a   1.000
_cell.length_b   1.000
_cell.length_c   1.000
_cell.angle_alpha   90.00
_cell.angle_beta   90.00
_cell.angle_gamma   90.00
#
_symmetry.space_group_name_H-M   'P 1'
#
loop_
_entity.id
_entity.type
_entity.pdbx_description
1 polymer ?
#
loop_
_entity_poly.entity_id
_entity_poly.type
_entity_poly.pdbx_seq_one_letter_code
_entity_poly.pdbx_strand_id
1 'polypeptide(L)'
;MTNLNSHYSDTEWIEQIHQLLFEIVRTSLSDKPKLPENLAEKALPLAQKAKIIQEKADGQVIPPDSLEWVEKVRQLLLDLSRASLADIPRLPVSMGQRSLVLAQTAKEIKDKVVEKKS
;
A
#
# COMPACT_ATOMS: atom_id res chain seq x y z
N MET A 1 1.56 -14.96 -23.95
CA MET A 1 2.64 -15.09 -22.94
C MET A 1 2.85 -13.75 -22.22
N THR A 2 1.90 -13.31 -21.39
CA THR A 2 1.93 -11.97 -20.76
C THR A 2 1.62 -11.97 -19.26
N ASN A 3 1.30 -13.12 -18.66
CA ASN A 3 0.83 -13.20 -17.27
C ASN A 3 1.98 -13.21 -16.23
N LEU A 4 3.16 -13.75 -16.54
CA LEU A 4 4.25 -13.86 -15.53
C LEU A 4 4.81 -12.50 -15.09
N ASN A 5 4.90 -11.54 -16.01
CA ASN A 5 5.41 -10.20 -15.71
C ASN A 5 4.41 -9.38 -14.87
N SER A 6 3.11 -9.53 -15.08
CA SER A 6 2.11 -8.92 -14.19
C SER A 6 2.12 -9.57 -12.82
N HIS A 7 2.31 -10.88 -12.74
CA HIS A 7 2.34 -11.63 -11.47
C HIS A 7 3.48 -11.21 -10.55
N TYR A 8 4.68 -11.06 -11.10
CA TYR A 8 5.85 -10.57 -10.35
C TYR A 8 5.65 -9.12 -9.91
N SER A 9 5.13 -8.29 -10.82
CA SER A 9 4.81 -6.88 -10.59
C SER A 9 3.80 -6.69 -9.44
N ASP A 10 2.71 -7.46 -9.39
CA ASP A 10 1.67 -7.30 -8.37
C ASP A 10 2.15 -7.76 -6.99
N THR A 11 2.92 -8.86 -6.93
CA THR A 11 3.50 -9.36 -5.67
C THR A 11 4.52 -8.38 -5.10
N GLU A 12 5.39 -7.84 -5.95
CA GLU A 12 6.35 -6.80 -5.56
C GLU A 12 5.65 -5.54 -5.07
N TRP A 13 4.53 -5.17 -5.70
CA TRP A 13 3.73 -4.03 -5.26
C TRP A 13 3.13 -4.26 -3.87
N ILE A 14 2.58 -5.44 -3.58
CA ILE A 14 2.08 -5.78 -2.23
C ILE A 14 3.20 -5.63 -1.19
N GLU A 15 4.42 -6.07 -1.49
CA GLU A 15 5.56 -5.90 -0.59
C GLU A 15 5.91 -4.44 -0.36
N GLN A 16 5.98 -3.62 -1.43
CA GLN A 16 6.26 -2.19 -1.30
C GLN A 16 5.18 -1.46 -0.48
N ILE A 17 3.91 -1.83 -0.65
CA ILE A 17 2.80 -1.34 0.20
C ILE A 17 3.04 -1.74 1.65
N HIS A 18 3.31 -3.02 1.93
CA HIS A 18 3.53 -3.49 3.28
C HIS A 18 4.67 -2.73 3.98
N GLN A 19 5.82 -2.55 3.31
CA GLN A 19 6.96 -1.82 3.86
C GLN A 19 6.62 -0.36 4.16
N LEU A 20 5.97 0.34 3.22
CA LEU A 20 5.60 1.73 3.40
C LEU A 20 4.60 1.91 4.54
N LEU A 21 3.57 1.07 4.61
CA LEU A 21 2.58 1.12 5.69
C LEU A 21 3.22 0.85 7.05
N PHE A 22 4.17 -0.09 7.12
CA PHE A 22 4.91 -0.38 8.35
C PHE A 22 5.81 0.79 8.77
N GLU A 23 6.46 1.47 7.83
CA GLU A 23 7.21 2.71 8.07
C GLU A 23 6.30 3.79 8.69
N ILE A 24 5.08 3.95 8.17
CA ILE A 24 4.09 4.90 8.69
C ILE A 24 3.62 4.50 10.10
N VAL A 25 3.35 3.22 10.36
CA VAL A 25 2.99 2.72 11.70
C VAL A 25 4.12 3.03 12.69
N ARG A 26 5.36 2.67 12.36
CA ARG A 26 6.51 2.91 13.23
C ARG A 26 6.66 4.40 13.54
N THR A 27 6.47 5.24 12.54
CA THR A 27 6.57 6.69 12.68
C THR A 27 5.45 7.27 13.53
N SER A 28 4.23 6.71 13.43
CA SER A 28 3.09 7.13 14.25
C SER A 28 3.25 6.84 15.74
N LEU A 29 4.08 5.85 16.08
CA LEU A 29 4.40 5.46 17.46
C LEU A 29 5.58 6.24 18.06
N SER A 30 6.23 7.10 17.27
CA SER A 30 7.33 7.94 17.75
C SER A 30 6.82 9.10 18.61
N ASP A 31 7.64 9.58 19.55
CA ASP A 31 7.34 10.74 20.41
C ASP A 31 7.00 12.00 19.60
N LYS A 32 7.53 12.11 18.38
CA LYS A 32 7.24 13.17 17.42
C LYS A 32 6.88 12.54 16.07
N PRO A 33 5.61 12.19 15.83
CA PRO A 33 5.20 11.51 14.61
C PRO A 33 5.21 12.51 13.45
N LYS A 34 6.33 12.60 12.75
CA LYS A 34 6.50 13.43 11.54
C LYS A 34 6.20 12.62 10.30
N LEU A 35 5.80 13.27 9.20
CA LEU A 35 5.73 12.54 7.93
C LEU A 35 7.15 12.15 7.48
N PRO A 36 7.37 10.92 6.98
CA PRO A 36 8.64 10.55 6.37
C PRO A 36 8.99 11.50 5.22
N GLU A 37 10.28 11.80 5.10
CA GLU A 37 10.80 12.51 3.93
C GLU A 37 10.51 11.70 2.66
N ASN A 38 10.18 12.39 1.57
CA ASN A 38 9.84 11.79 0.28
C ASN A 38 8.62 10.85 0.30
N LEU A 39 7.73 10.98 1.30
CA LEU A 39 6.53 10.15 1.38
C LEU A 39 5.65 10.28 0.12
N ALA A 40 5.48 11.49 -0.40
CA ALA A 40 4.73 11.69 -1.65
C ALA A 40 5.38 10.96 -2.84
N GLU A 41 6.71 10.98 -2.94
CA GLU A 41 7.47 10.33 -4.01
C GLU A 41 7.32 8.81 -3.97
N LYS A 42 7.25 8.22 -2.77
CA LYS A 42 6.98 6.79 -2.59
C LYS A 42 5.51 6.43 -2.81
N ALA A 43 4.59 7.24 -2.28
CA ALA A 43 3.17 6.90 -2.22
C ALA A 43 2.44 7.09 -3.56
N LEU A 44 2.81 8.10 -4.36
CA LEU A 44 2.12 8.41 -5.62
C LEU A 44 2.25 7.28 -6.67
N PRO A 45 3.43 6.73 -6.97
CA PRO A 45 3.56 5.61 -7.92
C PRO A 45 2.79 4.37 -7.45
N LEU A 46 2.79 4.11 -6.14
CA LEU A 46 2.06 2.99 -5.54
C LEU A 46 0.54 3.17 -5.68
N ALA A 47 0.03 4.39 -5.52
CA ALA A 47 -1.39 4.70 -5.71
C ALA A 47 -1.81 4.58 -7.19
N GLN A 48 -0.94 4.99 -8.11
CA GLN A 48 -1.19 4.82 -9.55
C GLN A 48 -1.28 3.34 -9.92
N LYS A 49 -0.40 2.49 -9.37
CA LYS A 49 -0.44 1.05 -9.60
C LYS A 49 -1.69 0.41 -8.99
N ALA A 50 -2.12 0.84 -7.81
CA ALA A 50 -3.39 0.40 -7.22
C ALA A 50 -4.59 0.67 -8.16
N LYS A 51 -4.62 1.84 -8.80
CA LYS A 51 -5.65 2.18 -9.80
C LYS A 51 -5.61 1.23 -11.00
N ILE A 52 -4.42 0.94 -11.54
CA ILE A 52 -4.25 0.01 -12.66
C ILE A 52 -4.71 -1.41 -12.29
N ILE A 53 -4.44 -1.85 -11.06
CA ILE A 53 -4.89 -3.14 -10.53
C ILE A 53 -6.42 -3.23 -10.54
N GLN A 54 -7.09 -2.17 -10.09
CA GLN A 54 -8.55 -2.10 -10.08
C GLN A 54 -9.16 -2.09 -11.48
N GLU A 55 -8.55 -1.33 -12.41
CA GLU A 55 -9.01 -1.23 -13.80
C GLU A 55 -8.82 -2.54 -14.58
N LYS A 56 -7.89 -3.39 -14.13
CA LYS A 56 -7.53 -4.66 -14.77
C LYS A 56 -7.85 -5.87 -13.90
N ALA A 57 -8.98 -5.84 -13.18
CA ALA A 57 -9.38 -6.89 -12.23
C ALA A 57 -9.30 -8.33 -12.81
N ASP A 58 -9.50 -8.50 -14.13
CA ASP A 58 -9.31 -9.77 -14.81
C ASP A 58 -7.83 -10.10 -15.08
N GLY A 59 -7.36 -11.24 -14.56
CA GLY A 59 -6.00 -11.76 -14.81
C GLY A 59 -4.93 -11.30 -13.80
N GLN A 60 -5.34 -10.73 -12.67
CA GLN A 60 -4.47 -10.31 -11.57
C GLN A 60 -4.10 -11.49 -10.65
N VAL A 61 -2.96 -11.38 -9.97
CA VAL A 61 -2.61 -12.27 -8.84
C VAL A 61 -3.36 -11.88 -7.58
N ILE A 62 -3.66 -10.59 -7.44
CA ILE A 62 -4.43 -10.07 -6.32
C ILE A 62 -5.82 -10.71 -6.36
N PRO A 63 -6.23 -11.42 -5.29
CA PRO A 63 -7.53 -12.04 -5.24
C PRO A 63 -8.67 -11.02 -5.45
N PRO A 64 -9.72 -11.35 -6.22
CA PRO A 64 -10.82 -10.41 -6.49
C PRO A 64 -11.52 -9.87 -5.21
N ASP A 65 -11.60 -10.69 -4.16
CA ASP A 65 -12.08 -10.31 -2.83
C ASP A 65 -11.16 -9.30 -2.11
N SER A 66 -9.93 -9.11 -2.60
CA SER A 66 -8.96 -8.14 -2.10
C SER A 66 -9.00 -6.80 -2.84
N LEU A 67 -9.85 -6.61 -3.85
CA LEU A 67 -9.97 -5.33 -4.58
C LEU A 67 -10.44 -4.17 -3.69
N GLU A 68 -11.28 -4.46 -2.68
CA GLU A 68 -11.67 -3.47 -1.67
C GLU A 68 -10.45 -3.00 -0.85
N TRP A 69 -9.54 -3.92 -0.52
CA TRP A 69 -8.29 -3.57 0.16
C TRP A 69 -7.40 -2.71 -0.75
N VAL A 70 -7.30 -3.03 -2.05
CA VAL A 70 -6.55 -2.20 -3.02
C VAL A 70 -7.09 -0.77 -3.06
N GLU A 71 -8.42 -0.57 -3.03
CA GLU A 71 -9.01 0.77 -2.98
C GLU A 71 -8.64 1.51 -1.69
N LYS A 72 -8.74 0.84 -0.54
CA LYS A 72 -8.40 1.42 0.76
C LYS A 72 -6.93 1.84 0.82
N VAL A 73 -6.04 1.03 0.27
CA VAL A 73 -4.62 1.35 0.12
C VAL A 73 -4.45 2.58 -0.78
N ARG A 74 -5.08 2.59 -1.95
CA ARG A 74 -5.01 3.73 -2.88
C ARG A 74 -5.43 5.04 -2.23
N GLN A 75 -6.55 5.05 -1.50
CA GLN A 75 -7.05 6.23 -0.80
C GLN A 75 -6.09 6.69 0.29
N LEU A 76 -5.55 5.77 1.10
CA LEU A 76 -4.58 6.11 2.13
C LEU A 76 -3.30 6.72 1.54
N LEU A 77 -2.77 6.14 0.45
CA LEU A 77 -1.58 6.68 -0.21
C LEU A 77 -1.81 8.09 -0.74
N LEU A 78 -2.98 8.37 -1.33
CA LEU A 78 -3.32 9.72 -1.78
C LEU A 78 -3.45 10.70 -0.61
N ASP A 79 -4.04 10.29 0.51
CA ASP A 79 -4.12 11.11 1.72
C ASP A 79 -2.72 11.43 2.27
N LEU A 80 -1.82 10.44 2.30
CA LEU A 80 -0.43 10.59 2.72
C LEU A 80 0.35 11.52 1.78
N SER A 81 0.20 11.37 0.46
CA SER A 81 0.80 12.27 -0.53
C SER A 81 0.31 13.71 -0.35
N ARG A 82 -1.00 13.90 -0.16
CA ARG A 82 -1.58 15.24 0.09
C ARG A 82 -1.02 15.85 1.38
N ALA A 83 -0.95 15.07 2.46
CA ALA A 83 -0.41 15.55 3.73
C ALA A 83 1.07 15.95 3.61
N SER A 84 1.85 15.16 2.87
CA SER A 84 3.27 15.42 2.61
C SER A 84 3.48 16.66 1.74
N LEU A 85 2.64 16.86 0.72
CA LEU A 85 2.74 18.02 -0.20
C LEU A 85 2.18 19.31 0.41
N ALA A 86 1.29 19.21 1.39
CA ALA A 86 0.77 20.35 2.14
C ALA A 86 1.74 20.82 3.25
N ASP A 87 2.96 20.28 3.28
CA ASP A 87 3.97 20.52 4.31
C ASP A 87 3.43 20.34 5.75
N ILE A 88 2.49 19.41 5.94
CA ILE A 88 1.94 19.12 7.26
C ILE A 88 3.05 18.42 8.07
N PRO A 89 3.58 19.03 9.13
CA PRO A 89 4.77 18.52 9.79
C PRO A 89 4.49 17.27 10.64
N ARG A 90 3.22 16.94 10.88
CA ARG A 90 2.79 15.86 11.77
C ARG A 90 1.95 14.83 11.02
N LEU A 91 2.31 13.56 11.17
CA LEU A 91 1.51 12.44 10.71
C LEU A 91 0.21 12.37 11.54
N PRO A 92 -0.97 12.41 10.92
CA PRO A 92 -2.23 12.27 11.65
C PRO A 92 -2.33 10.89 12.30
N VAL A 93 -2.81 10.82 13.55
CA VAL A 93 -2.91 9.57 14.32
C VAL A 93 -3.79 8.53 13.61
N SER A 94 -4.86 8.98 12.95
CA SER A 94 -5.73 8.12 12.14
C SER A 94 -5.00 7.43 10.99
N MET A 95 -3.92 8.00 10.47
CA MET A 95 -3.11 7.38 9.41
C MET A 95 -2.29 6.22 9.94
N GLY A 96 -1.75 6.30 11.17
CA GLY A 96 -1.04 5.18 11.80
C GLY A 96 -1.94 3.96 11.97
N GLN A 97 -3.14 4.15 12.51
CA GLN A 97 -4.10 3.07 12.70
C GLN A 97 -4.59 2.46 11.38
N ARG A 98 -4.92 3.31 10.37
CA ARG A 98 -5.29 2.84 9.03
C ARG A 98 -4.16 2.05 8.37
N SER A 99 -2.91 2.53 8.49
CA SER A 99 -1.73 1.84 7.95
C SER A 99 -1.52 0.48 8.60
N LEU A 100 -1.73 0.34 9.91
CA LEU A 100 -1.55 -0.93 10.61
C LEU A 100 -2.51 -2.00 10.08
N VAL A 101 -3.80 -1.67 9.99
CA VAL A 101 -4.83 -2.61 9.49
C VAL A 101 -4.50 -3.02 8.06
N LEU A 102 -4.15 -2.05 7.20
CA LEU A 102 -3.84 -2.33 5.80
C LEU A 102 -2.53 -3.12 5.63
N ALA A 103 -1.54 -2.93 6.50
CA ALA A 103 -0.30 -3.70 6.49
C ALA A 103 -0.54 -5.16 6.89
N GLN A 104 -1.36 -5.40 7.91
CA GLN A 104 -1.76 -6.76 8.30
C GLN A 104 -2.44 -7.48 7.13
N THR A 105 -3.40 -6.84 6.48
CA THR A 105 -4.06 -7.41 5.30
C THR A 105 -3.09 -7.62 4.13
N ALA A 106 -2.12 -6.71 3.91
CA ALA A 106 -1.09 -6.88 2.87
C ALA A 106 -0.27 -8.17 3.09
N LYS A 107 0.11 -8.44 4.34
CA LYS A 107 0.82 -9.65 4.72
C LYS A 107 -0.03 -10.90 4.48
N GLU A 108 -1.30 -10.89 4.90
CA GLU A 108 -2.22 -12.02 4.67
C GLU A 108 -2.41 -12.31 3.17
N ILE A 109 -2.54 -11.28 2.34
CA ILE A 109 -2.65 -11.44 0.89
C ILE A 109 -1.35 -12.04 0.33
N LYS A 110 -0.20 -11.55 0.78
CA LYS A 110 1.11 -12.08 0.36
C LYS A 110 1.24 -13.57 0.71
N ASP A 111 0.88 -13.94 1.94
CA ASP A 111 0.96 -15.33 2.40
C ASP A 111 0.05 -16.24 1.55
N LYS A 112 -1.21 -15.83 1.29
CA LYS A 112 -2.14 -16.54 0.39
C LYS A 112 -1.64 -16.68 -1.05
N VAL A 113 -0.95 -15.67 -1.56
CA VAL A 113 -0.37 -15.68 -2.92
C VAL A 113 0.83 -16.62 -2.99
N VAL A 114 1.62 -16.74 -1.94
CA VAL A 114 2.76 -17.66 -1.86
C VAL A 114 2.29 -19.11 -1.70
N GLU A 115 1.27 -19.37 -0.86
CA GLU A 115 0.71 -20.72 -0.67
C GLU A 115 0.12 -21.30 -1.95
N LYS A 116 -0.58 -20.50 -2.78
CA LYS A 116 -1.10 -20.96 -4.08
C LYS A 116 -0.02 -21.35 -5.11
N LYS A 117 1.26 -21.03 -4.85
CA LYS A 117 2.40 -21.37 -5.72
C LYS A 117 3.15 -22.64 -5.28
N SER A 118 2.84 -23.20 -4.10
CA SER A 118 3.41 -24.45 -3.58
C SER A 118 2.53 -25.65 -3.95
#